data_AF-A0A9D8RTP0-F1
#
_entry.id   AF-A0A9D8RTP0-F1
#
_cell.length_a   1.000
_cell.length_b   1.000
_cell.length_c   1.000
_cell.angle_alpha   90.00
_cell.angle_beta   90.00
_cell.angle_gamma   90.00
#
_symmetry.space_group_name_H-M   'P 1'
#
loop_
_entity.id
_entity.type
_entity.pdbx_description
1 polymer ?
#
loop_
_entity_poly.entity_id
_entity_poly.type
_entity_poly.pdbx_seq_one_letter_code
_entity_poly.pdbx_strand_id
1 'polypeptide(L)'
;MGELAHSIGILVYDGEDNMMEILLKKGTRLPASVTVEASLLMKFKNVATLKMLEGESIYVPQENRTLGEFYMFRRISIGKKEPIRITLRADEHKMLFVTCWWRNSQLLSKSLYYGFPQNDGYEMAKAFVMLKEASYTLKLLGERGVDVGSYELACGGLESDYHTCMTGGDSEAITSYLSRFHRFYLEIAFLERLHRLPICYEEKISQMKMDMKQYGTEEENAKFRFLETILTTQERKDQERAFERMVFLYDLLVRSHFELLQERFFDYENERLSFIDDEKAKYWKDKTKRAIEENDSVTLWNSICKLEKMRVRAINDIINSPYADFGRIEKGDDANAQ
;
A
#
# COMPACT_ATOMS: atom_id res chain seq x y z
N MET A 1 -33.40 14.56 14.32
CA MET A 1 -33.01 13.21 13.85
C MET A 1 -31.89 13.38 12.86
N GLY A 2 -30.78 12.68 13.04
CA GLY A 2 -29.64 12.73 12.10
C GLY A 2 -29.90 11.82 10.90
N GLU A 3 -29.37 12.19 9.74
CA GLU A 3 -29.34 11.37 8.53
C GLU A 3 -27.89 11.14 8.11
N LEU A 4 -27.62 10.04 7.40
CA LEU A 4 -26.30 9.80 6.81
C LEU A 4 -25.99 10.81 5.71
N ALA A 5 -24.83 11.47 5.78
CA ALA A 5 -24.37 12.42 4.77
C ALA A 5 -23.91 11.72 3.47
N HIS A 6 -23.45 10.48 3.59
CA HIS A 6 -22.97 9.63 2.49
C HIS A 6 -23.41 8.17 2.71
N SER A 7 -23.43 7.40 1.64
CA SER A 7 -23.65 5.96 1.69
C SER A 7 -22.50 5.25 2.41
N ILE A 8 -22.81 4.25 3.22
CA ILE A 8 -21.85 3.39 3.91
C ILE A 8 -21.96 1.98 3.35
N GLY A 9 -20.82 1.39 3.04
CA GLY A 9 -20.74 0.10 2.36
C GLY A 9 -19.48 -0.68 2.68
N ILE A 10 -19.38 -1.85 2.08
CA ILE A 10 -18.23 -2.75 2.18
C ILE A 10 -17.59 -2.93 0.81
N LEU A 11 -16.28 -3.11 0.78
CA LEU A 11 -15.59 -3.55 -0.42
C LEU A 11 -15.76 -5.05 -0.60
N VAL A 12 -16.45 -5.46 -1.67
CA VAL A 12 -16.58 -6.86 -2.04
C VAL A 12 -15.54 -7.16 -3.12
N TYR A 13 -14.57 -8.01 -2.77
CA TYR A 13 -13.57 -8.49 -3.71
C TYR A 13 -14.10 -9.74 -4.42
N ASP A 14 -14.52 -9.62 -5.68
CA ASP A 14 -14.95 -10.78 -6.48
C ASP A 14 -13.84 -11.38 -7.36
N GLY A 15 -12.70 -10.70 -7.47
CA GLY A 15 -11.49 -11.13 -8.18
C GLY A 15 -11.24 -10.40 -9.49
N GLU A 16 -12.23 -9.71 -10.06
CA GLU A 16 -12.11 -9.01 -11.34
C GLU A 16 -12.65 -7.57 -11.28
N ASP A 17 -13.68 -7.29 -10.47
CA ASP A 17 -14.29 -5.98 -10.26
C ASP A 17 -14.41 -5.65 -8.76
N ASN A 18 -13.53 -4.77 -8.28
CA ASN A 18 -13.66 -4.24 -6.92
C ASN A 18 -14.84 -3.27 -6.89
N MET A 19 -15.97 -3.68 -6.31
CA MET A 19 -17.14 -2.82 -6.14
C MET A 19 -17.48 -2.61 -4.66
N MET A 20 -17.99 -1.43 -4.34
CA MET A 20 -18.56 -1.15 -3.02
C MET A 20 -20.01 -1.64 -2.99
N GLU A 21 -20.31 -2.57 -2.09
CA GLU A 21 -21.68 -2.95 -1.77
C GLU A 21 -22.22 -1.98 -0.70
N ILE A 22 -23.20 -1.15 -1.09
CA ILE A 22 -23.83 -0.19 -0.19
C ILE A 22 -24.74 -0.94 0.81
N LEU A 23 -24.46 -0.74 2.10
CA LEU A 23 -25.23 -1.32 3.20
C LEU A 23 -26.28 -0.33 3.72
N LEU A 24 -25.88 0.92 3.94
CA LEU A 24 -26.77 2.02 4.32
C LEU A 24 -26.62 3.14 3.30
N LYS A 25 -27.74 3.60 2.73
CA LYS A 25 -27.71 4.66 1.70
C LYS A 25 -27.59 6.05 2.33
N LYS A 26 -27.02 7.00 1.60
CA LYS A 26 -27.14 8.43 1.91
C LYS A 26 -28.60 8.81 2.22
N GLY A 27 -28.80 9.65 3.23
CA GLY A 27 -30.13 10.07 3.69
C GLY A 27 -30.84 9.05 4.57
N THR A 28 -30.22 7.89 4.87
CA THR A 28 -30.81 6.95 5.83
C THR A 28 -30.91 7.64 7.20
N ARG A 29 -32.12 7.63 7.77
CA ARG A 29 -32.39 8.17 9.12
C ARG A 29 -31.74 7.29 10.19
N LEU A 30 -31.11 7.93 11.16
CA LEU A 30 -30.48 7.27 12.30
C LEU A 30 -31.44 7.19 13.50
N PRO A 31 -31.41 6.10 14.28
CA PRO A 31 -30.52 4.94 14.14
C PRO A 31 -30.98 3.97 13.04
N ALA A 32 -30.04 3.27 12.41
CA ALA A 32 -30.30 2.32 11.33
C ALA A 32 -29.51 1.02 11.51
N SER A 33 -30.05 -0.11 11.05
CA SER A 33 -29.39 -1.40 11.07
C SER A 33 -29.66 -2.16 9.78
N VAL A 34 -28.64 -2.83 9.27
CA VAL A 34 -28.74 -3.69 8.08
C VAL A 34 -27.89 -4.94 8.28
N THR A 35 -28.38 -6.06 7.76
CA THR A 35 -27.67 -7.34 7.75
C THR A 35 -27.65 -7.87 6.33
N VAL A 36 -26.46 -8.18 5.81
CA VAL A 36 -26.26 -8.73 4.47
C VAL A 36 -25.46 -10.03 4.52
N GLU A 37 -25.62 -10.86 3.50
CA GLU A 37 -24.74 -11.99 3.24
C GLU A 37 -23.85 -11.65 2.04
N ALA A 38 -22.56 -11.56 2.28
CA ALA A 38 -21.56 -11.27 1.26
C ALA A 38 -20.65 -12.48 1.07
N SER A 39 -20.06 -12.62 -0.12
CA SER A 39 -19.05 -13.65 -0.38
C SER A 39 -17.67 -13.02 -0.39
N LEU A 40 -16.76 -13.49 0.47
CA LEU A 40 -15.37 -13.03 0.44
C LEU A 40 -14.51 -13.98 -0.39
N LEU A 41 -13.70 -13.39 -1.27
CA LEU A 41 -12.61 -14.09 -1.96
C LEU A 41 -11.32 -13.99 -1.13
N MET A 42 -10.75 -15.15 -0.79
CA MET A 42 -9.51 -15.24 -0.02
C MET A 42 -8.29 -15.01 -0.92
N LYS A 43 -7.60 -13.86 -0.79
CA LYS A 43 -6.33 -13.57 -1.48
C LYS A 43 -5.11 -14.19 -0.78
N PHE A 44 -5.12 -14.21 0.56
CA PHE A 44 -4.04 -14.74 1.37
C PHE A 44 -4.46 -16.02 2.07
N LYS A 45 -3.48 -16.92 2.28
CA LYS A 45 -3.69 -18.13 3.07
C LYS A 45 -4.04 -17.69 4.50
N ASN A 46 -5.29 -17.92 4.88
CA ASN A 46 -5.83 -17.77 6.23
C ASN A 46 -6.30 -16.38 6.69
N VAL A 47 -6.32 -15.36 5.82
CA VAL A 47 -6.83 -14.02 6.18
C VAL A 47 -7.83 -13.51 5.16
N ALA A 48 -9.01 -13.12 5.62
CA ALA A 48 -9.99 -12.38 4.84
C ALA A 48 -10.03 -10.93 5.34
N THR A 49 -9.99 -9.96 4.43
CA THR A 49 -10.07 -8.53 4.76
C THR A 49 -11.42 -7.98 4.38
N LEU A 50 -12.12 -7.35 5.32
CA LEU A 50 -13.33 -6.58 5.06
C LEU A 50 -12.99 -5.10 5.24
N LYS A 51 -13.28 -4.30 4.22
CA LYS A 51 -13.02 -2.85 4.23
C LYS A 51 -14.33 -2.09 4.19
N MET A 52 -14.54 -1.20 5.15
CA MET A 52 -15.70 -0.30 5.21
C MET A 52 -15.39 0.99 4.49
N LEU A 53 -16.34 1.44 3.69
CA LEU A 53 -16.23 2.65 2.88
C LEU A 53 -17.42 3.57 3.14
N GLU A 54 -17.16 4.87 3.08
CA GLU A 54 -18.14 5.97 3.07
C GLU A 54 -17.99 6.74 1.76
N GLY A 55 -19.04 6.80 0.96
CA GLY A 55 -19.02 7.48 -0.34
C GLY A 55 -20.02 6.88 -1.33
N GLU A 56 -20.09 7.47 -2.52
CA GLU A 56 -21.08 7.10 -3.56
C GLU A 56 -20.47 6.37 -4.77
N SER A 57 -19.14 6.22 -4.81
CA SER A 57 -18.45 5.61 -5.95
C SER A 57 -18.48 4.08 -5.88
N ILE A 58 -19.55 3.47 -6.41
CA ILE A 58 -19.77 2.02 -6.34
C ILE A 58 -18.72 1.24 -7.13
N TYR A 59 -18.41 1.70 -8.34
CA TYR A 59 -17.55 0.98 -9.29
C TYR A 59 -16.07 1.34 -9.16
N VAL A 60 -15.73 2.41 -8.43
CA VAL A 60 -14.35 2.84 -8.14
C VAL A 60 -14.19 3.05 -6.63
N PRO A 61 -14.16 1.98 -5.83
CA PRO A 61 -14.25 2.10 -4.37
C PRO A 61 -13.07 2.81 -3.72
N GLN A 62 -11.96 3.02 -4.45
CA GLN A 62 -10.81 3.80 -3.98
C GLN A 62 -11.11 5.30 -3.86
N GLU A 63 -12.15 5.81 -4.54
CA GLU A 63 -12.62 7.19 -4.42
C GLU A 63 -13.43 7.43 -3.13
N ASN A 64 -13.89 6.36 -2.49
CA ASN A 64 -14.65 6.46 -1.25
C ASN A 64 -13.71 6.52 -0.03
N ARG A 65 -14.15 7.22 1.00
CA ARG A 65 -13.43 7.33 2.26
C ARG A 65 -13.42 6.00 2.98
N THR A 66 -12.24 5.52 3.37
CA THR A 66 -12.13 4.31 4.19
C THR A 66 -12.48 4.62 5.64
N LEU A 67 -13.52 3.96 6.16
CA LEU A 67 -13.93 4.08 7.56
C LEU A 67 -13.14 3.13 8.48
N GLY A 68 -12.70 2.00 7.94
CA GLY A 68 -11.89 1.02 8.68
C GLY A 68 -11.76 -0.32 7.97
N GLU A 69 -10.81 -1.12 8.45
CA GLU A 69 -10.56 -2.48 7.96
C GLU A 69 -10.65 -3.50 9.11
N PHE A 70 -11.10 -4.70 8.76
CA PHE A 70 -11.20 -5.86 9.65
C PHE A 70 -10.51 -7.06 9.01
N TYR A 71 -9.73 -7.76 9.83
CA TYR A 71 -9.04 -8.98 9.43
C TYR A 71 -9.70 -10.18 10.12
N MET A 72 -10.13 -11.15 9.34
CA MET A 72 -10.71 -12.40 9.82
C MET A 72 -9.73 -13.53 9.55
N PHE A 73 -9.31 -14.20 10.61
CA PHE A 73 -8.31 -15.26 10.55
C PHE A 73 -8.99 -16.64 10.52
N ARG A 74 -8.85 -17.40 9.41
CA ARG A 74 -9.34 -18.79 9.32
C ARG A 74 -8.63 -19.57 8.23
N ARG A 75 -8.22 -20.82 8.51
CA ARG A 75 -7.68 -21.75 7.51
C ARG A 75 -8.73 -22.10 6.45
N ILE A 76 -8.62 -21.50 5.27
CA ILE A 76 -9.48 -21.77 4.11
C ILE A 76 -8.61 -21.88 2.87
N SER A 77 -9.07 -22.70 1.92
CA SER A 77 -8.46 -22.84 0.61
C SER A 77 -8.53 -21.53 -0.17
N ILE A 78 -7.38 -21.05 -0.65
CA ILE A 78 -7.26 -19.89 -1.54
C ILE A 78 -8.14 -20.12 -2.77
N GLY A 79 -8.83 -19.08 -3.24
CA GLY A 79 -9.66 -19.12 -4.46
C GLY A 79 -11.09 -19.63 -4.28
N LYS A 80 -11.53 -19.99 -3.06
CA LYS A 80 -12.95 -20.24 -2.77
C LYS A 80 -13.64 -18.98 -2.29
N LYS A 81 -14.83 -18.70 -2.87
CA LYS A 81 -15.79 -17.72 -2.35
C LYS A 81 -16.52 -18.36 -1.17
N GLU A 82 -16.50 -17.70 -0.02
CA GLU A 82 -17.16 -18.20 1.18
C GLU A 82 -18.17 -17.17 1.70
N PRO A 83 -19.38 -17.61 2.09
CA PRO A 83 -20.41 -16.71 2.58
C PRO A 83 -20.09 -16.25 4.00
N ILE A 84 -20.17 -14.95 4.20
CA ILE A 84 -20.10 -14.28 5.50
C ILE A 84 -21.36 -13.44 5.69
N ARG A 85 -21.80 -13.31 6.94
CA ARG A 85 -22.90 -12.43 7.32
C ARG A 85 -22.33 -11.19 7.99
N ILE A 86 -22.68 -10.02 7.48
CA ILE A 86 -22.23 -8.73 8.00
C ILE A 86 -23.46 -7.98 8.50
N THR A 87 -23.40 -7.52 9.74
CA THR A 87 -24.41 -6.65 10.34
C THR A 87 -23.76 -5.31 10.64
N LEU A 88 -24.31 -4.24 10.06
CA LEU A 88 -23.91 -2.86 10.30
C LEU A 88 -25.03 -2.16 11.07
N ARG A 89 -24.71 -1.53 12.21
CA ARG A 89 -25.62 -0.68 12.97
C ARG A 89 -25.05 0.71 13.09
N ALA A 90 -25.81 1.72 12.71
CA ALA A 90 -25.50 3.12 12.93
C ALA A 90 -26.42 3.68 14.01
N ASP A 91 -25.88 4.25 15.08
CA ASP A 91 -26.69 4.84 16.16
C ASP A 91 -26.97 6.35 15.93
N GLU A 92 -27.70 6.95 16.86
CA GLU A 92 -28.06 8.39 16.83
C GLU A 92 -26.85 9.33 16.98
N HIS A 93 -25.73 8.82 17.48
CA HIS A 93 -24.48 9.54 17.70
C HIS A 93 -23.47 9.32 16.57
N LYS A 94 -23.91 8.77 15.43
CA LYS A 94 -23.06 8.44 14.28
C LYS A 94 -21.97 7.41 14.61
N MET A 95 -22.24 6.52 15.57
CA MET A 95 -21.41 5.34 15.79
C MET A 95 -21.83 4.18 14.91
N LEU A 96 -20.85 3.56 14.25
CA LEU A 96 -21.02 2.35 13.47
C LEU A 96 -20.55 1.14 14.28
N PHE A 97 -21.42 0.17 14.45
CA PHE A 97 -21.10 -1.14 15.01
C PHE A 97 -21.14 -2.15 13.88
N VAL A 98 -19.98 -2.71 13.55
CA VAL A 98 -19.86 -3.73 12.51
C VAL A 98 -19.64 -5.07 13.18
N THR A 99 -20.51 -6.02 12.86
CA THR A 99 -20.42 -7.40 13.30
C THR A 99 -20.31 -8.30 12.08
N CYS A 100 -19.31 -9.16 12.08
CA CYS A 100 -19.05 -10.11 11.00
C CYS A 100 -19.12 -11.52 11.56
N TRP A 101 -19.87 -12.37 10.88
CA TRP A 101 -20.06 -13.76 11.26
C TRP A 101 -19.78 -14.67 10.09
N TRP A 102 -18.93 -15.66 10.31
CA TRP A 102 -18.70 -16.76 9.38
C TRP A 102 -19.35 -18.01 9.95
N ARG A 103 -20.02 -18.80 9.11
CA ARG A 103 -20.56 -20.10 9.52
C ARG A 103 -19.46 -20.96 10.16
N ASN A 104 -19.71 -21.37 11.41
CA ASN A 104 -18.81 -22.15 12.27
C ASN A 104 -17.54 -21.42 12.76
N SER A 105 -17.52 -20.08 12.82
CA SER A 105 -16.46 -19.31 13.51
C SER A 105 -16.98 -18.57 14.74
N GLN A 106 -16.08 -18.03 15.55
CA GLN A 106 -16.42 -16.99 16.52
C GLN A 106 -16.92 -15.73 15.80
N LEU A 107 -17.88 -15.03 16.44
CA LEU A 107 -18.38 -13.74 16.00
C LEU A 107 -17.30 -12.67 16.21
N LEU A 108 -16.99 -11.90 15.18
CA LEU A 108 -16.09 -10.75 15.28
C LEU A 108 -16.92 -9.47 15.32
N SER A 109 -16.68 -8.62 16.32
CA SER A 109 -17.39 -7.36 16.53
C SER A 109 -16.39 -6.23 16.73
N LYS A 110 -16.62 -5.08 16.09
CA LYS A 110 -15.81 -3.89 16.28
C LYS A 110 -16.67 -2.64 16.10
N SER A 111 -16.43 -1.66 16.96
CA SER A 111 -17.08 -0.35 16.93
C SER A 111 -16.17 0.65 16.20
N LEU A 112 -16.75 1.44 15.31
CA LEU A 112 -16.09 2.50 14.55
C LEU A 112 -16.90 3.79 14.75
N TYR A 113 -16.25 4.88 15.18
CA TYR A 113 -16.87 6.22 15.19
C TYR A 113 -16.84 6.78 13.75
N TYR A 114 -18.00 7.13 13.18
CA TYR A 114 -18.07 7.85 11.90
C TYR A 114 -18.48 9.30 12.17
N GLY A 115 -17.71 10.28 11.69
CA GLY A 115 -17.99 11.71 11.93
C GLY A 115 -17.17 12.40 13.02
N PHE A 116 -16.11 11.77 13.55
CA PHE A 116 -14.96 12.54 14.04
C PHE A 116 -14.04 12.84 12.85
N PRO A 117 -13.36 14.01 12.80
CA PRO A 117 -12.25 14.18 11.87
C PRO A 117 -11.27 13.02 12.17
N GLN A 118 -10.97 12.23 11.14
CA GLN A 118 -9.71 11.49 11.19
C GLN A 118 -8.66 12.55 11.47
N ASN A 119 -7.72 12.27 12.36
CA ASN A 119 -6.63 13.16 12.71
C ASN A 119 -6.12 13.85 11.43
N ASP A 120 -6.57 15.08 11.14
CA ASP A 120 -6.44 15.66 9.80
C ASP A 120 -4.95 15.76 9.43
N GLY A 121 -4.10 15.93 10.46
CA GLY A 121 -2.65 15.86 10.34
C GLY A 121 -2.09 14.51 9.84
N TYR A 122 -2.74 13.37 10.12
CA TYR A 122 -2.31 12.06 9.62
C TYR A 122 -2.60 11.88 8.13
N GLU A 123 -3.82 12.18 7.68
CA GLU A 123 -4.18 12.08 6.26
C GLU A 123 -3.44 13.13 5.43
N MET A 124 -3.23 14.32 6.00
CA MET A 124 -2.36 15.34 5.39
C MET A 124 -0.90 14.87 5.31
N ALA A 125 -0.32 14.30 6.37
CA ALA A 125 1.04 13.75 6.32
C ALA A 125 1.18 12.66 5.24
N LYS A 126 0.16 11.81 5.07
CA LYS A 126 0.11 10.80 4.02
C LYS A 126 -0.01 11.42 2.63
N ALA A 127 -0.84 12.45 2.46
CA ALA A 127 -0.97 13.17 1.20
C ALA A 127 0.36 13.81 0.78
N PHE A 128 1.14 14.36 1.71
CA PHE A 128 2.47 14.91 1.43
C PHE A 128 3.44 13.86 0.88
N VAL A 129 3.49 12.67 1.50
CA VAL A 129 4.30 11.55 1.02
C VAL A 129 3.91 11.18 -0.41
N MET A 130 2.61 10.99 -0.63
CA MET A 130 2.06 10.61 -1.92
C MET A 130 2.27 11.72 -2.98
N LEU A 131 2.33 12.99 -2.60
CA LEU A 131 2.66 14.08 -3.52
C LEU A 131 4.11 14.00 -4.03
N LYS A 132 5.06 13.65 -3.16
CA LYS A 132 6.46 13.40 -3.56
C LYS A 132 6.56 12.23 -4.53
N GLU A 133 5.80 11.16 -4.31
CA GLU A 133 5.73 10.01 -5.21
C GLU A 133 5.16 10.37 -6.58
N ALA A 134 4.11 11.20 -6.62
CA ALA A 134 3.53 11.70 -7.86
C ALA A 134 4.53 12.55 -8.64
N SER A 135 5.22 13.48 -7.97
CA SER A 135 6.27 14.30 -8.59
C SER A 135 7.40 13.45 -9.16
N TYR A 136 7.88 12.45 -8.41
CA TYR A 136 8.91 11.53 -8.89
C TYR A 136 8.43 10.70 -10.10
N THR A 137 7.18 10.24 -10.08
CA THR A 137 6.57 9.49 -11.19
C THR A 137 6.48 10.37 -12.45
N LEU A 138 6.06 11.62 -12.31
CA LEU A 138 6.00 12.59 -13.42
C LEU A 138 7.38 12.84 -14.01
N LYS A 139 8.41 13.00 -13.18
CA LYS A 139 9.79 13.14 -13.63
C LYS A 139 10.23 11.93 -14.47
N LEU A 140 9.98 10.71 -14.00
CA LEU A 140 10.32 9.48 -14.74
C LEU A 140 9.56 9.39 -16.07
N LEU A 141 8.30 9.82 -16.11
CA LEU A 141 7.50 9.85 -17.33
C LEU A 141 8.02 10.91 -18.32
N GLY A 142 8.40 12.08 -17.82
CA GLY A 142 9.03 13.15 -18.61
C GLY A 142 10.39 12.73 -19.19
N GLU A 143 11.23 12.05 -18.41
CA GLU A 143 12.49 11.45 -18.88
C GLU A 143 12.28 10.42 -20.00
N ARG A 144 11.08 9.82 -20.07
CA ARG A 144 10.65 8.88 -21.12
C ARG A 144 9.93 9.56 -22.29
N GLY A 145 9.87 10.89 -22.32
CA GLY A 145 9.24 11.66 -23.40
C GLY A 145 7.71 11.68 -23.36
N VAL A 146 7.09 11.32 -22.23
CA VAL A 146 5.65 11.52 -22.01
C VAL A 146 5.41 12.99 -21.70
N ASP A 147 4.41 13.61 -22.34
CA ASP A 147 4.01 14.98 -22.01
C ASP A 147 3.35 15.03 -20.62
N VAL A 148 4.05 15.61 -19.67
CA VAL A 148 3.65 15.72 -18.26
C VAL A 148 3.41 17.16 -17.81
N GLY A 149 3.55 18.16 -18.69
CA GLY A 149 3.61 19.57 -18.29
C GLY A 149 2.37 20.07 -17.54
N SER A 150 1.17 19.64 -17.95
CA SER A 150 -0.08 19.99 -17.24
C SER A 150 -0.17 19.34 -15.86
N TYR A 151 0.39 18.14 -15.70
CA TYR A 151 0.39 17.41 -14.44
C TYR A 151 1.44 17.96 -13.46
N GLU A 152 2.60 18.39 -13.95
CA GLU A 152 3.62 19.05 -13.11
C GLU A 152 3.11 20.38 -12.55
N LEU A 153 2.40 21.17 -13.37
CA LEU A 153 1.73 22.40 -12.92
C LEU A 153 0.68 22.11 -11.85
N ALA A 154 -0.16 21.08 -12.05
CA ALA A 154 -1.16 20.67 -11.07
C ALA A 154 -0.51 20.16 -9.76
N CYS A 155 0.61 19.43 -9.86
CA CYS A 155 1.37 18.94 -8.71
C CYS A 155 1.90 20.10 -7.85
N GLY A 156 2.52 21.11 -8.48
CA GLY A 156 3.01 22.31 -7.79
C GLY A 156 1.89 23.13 -7.14
N GLY A 157 0.71 23.19 -7.79
CA GLY A 157 -0.49 23.80 -7.20
C GLY A 157 -0.96 23.06 -5.93
N LEU A 158 -0.97 21.71 -5.96
CA LEU A 158 -1.32 20.90 -4.79
C LEU A 158 -0.28 21.03 -3.67
N GLU A 159 1.00 21.19 -3.98
CA GLU A 159 2.05 21.44 -2.97
C GLU A 159 1.83 22.77 -2.23
N SER A 160 1.48 23.82 -2.97
CA SER A 160 1.13 25.12 -2.38
C SER A 160 -0.15 25.04 -1.53
N ASP A 161 -1.18 24.34 -2.02
CA ASP A 161 -2.44 24.15 -1.30
C ASP A 161 -2.23 23.34 0.00
N TYR A 162 -1.33 22.34 -0.02
CA TYR A 162 -0.94 21.55 1.15
C TYR A 162 -0.39 22.43 2.27
N HIS A 163 0.59 23.28 1.96
CA HIS A 163 1.18 24.19 2.95
C HIS A 163 0.15 25.15 3.53
N THR A 164 -0.74 25.68 2.69
CA THR A 164 -1.83 26.57 3.11
C THR A 164 -2.74 25.87 4.13
N CYS A 165 -3.14 24.63 3.85
CA CYS A 165 -3.96 23.83 4.75
C CYS A 165 -3.26 23.53 6.09
N MET A 166 -1.94 23.28 6.08
CA MET A 166 -1.17 22.99 7.29
C MET A 166 -0.92 24.21 8.20
N THR A 167 -0.93 25.43 7.65
CA THR A 167 -0.68 26.67 8.42
C THR A 167 -1.92 27.30 9.06
N GLY A 168 -3.11 26.77 8.81
CA GLY A 168 -4.36 27.29 9.39
C GLY A 168 -5.65 26.98 8.63
N GLY A 169 -5.68 25.92 7.82
CA GLY A 169 -6.89 25.51 7.11
C GLY A 169 -7.97 24.98 8.08
N ASP A 170 -9.24 25.28 7.77
CA ASP A 170 -10.36 24.62 8.43
C ASP A 170 -10.57 23.19 7.88
N SER A 171 -11.40 22.40 8.56
CA SER A 171 -11.65 21.00 8.21
C SER A 171 -12.27 20.84 6.81
N GLU A 172 -13.00 21.84 6.33
CA GLU A 172 -13.61 21.83 4.99
C GLU A 172 -12.56 22.06 3.90
N ALA A 173 -11.64 23.01 4.10
CA ALA A 173 -10.50 23.23 3.23
C ALA A 173 -9.60 22.00 3.15
N ILE A 174 -9.32 21.35 4.30
CA ILE A 174 -8.53 20.11 4.37
C ILE A 174 -9.23 18.98 3.59
N THR A 175 -10.53 18.80 3.80
CA THR A 175 -11.31 17.76 3.11
C THR A 175 -11.33 17.99 1.60
N SER A 176 -11.55 19.24 1.17
CA SER A 176 -11.53 19.63 -0.24
C SER A 176 -10.17 19.42 -0.90
N TYR A 177 -9.08 19.79 -0.21
CA TYR A 177 -7.72 19.51 -0.63
C TYR A 177 -7.49 18.00 -0.81
N LEU A 178 -7.82 17.20 0.21
CA LEU A 178 -7.61 15.75 0.16
C LEU A 178 -8.36 15.11 -1.00
N SER A 179 -9.61 15.50 -1.28
CA SER A 179 -10.36 14.98 -2.43
C SER A 179 -9.71 15.34 -3.77
N ARG A 180 -9.28 16.60 -3.96
CA ARG A 180 -8.55 17.02 -5.17
C ARG A 180 -7.24 16.28 -5.33
N PHE A 181 -6.48 16.14 -4.24
CA PHE A 181 -5.23 15.43 -4.19
C PHE A 181 -5.38 13.96 -4.59
N HIS A 182 -6.36 13.25 -4.03
CA HIS A 182 -6.57 11.82 -4.31
C HIS A 182 -6.92 11.58 -5.78
N ARG A 183 -7.76 12.44 -6.36
CA ARG A 183 -8.08 12.38 -7.78
C ARG A 183 -6.83 12.57 -8.65
N PHE A 184 -6.03 13.60 -8.37
CA PHE A 184 -4.78 13.84 -9.09
C PHE A 184 -3.83 12.63 -9.00
N TYR A 185 -3.63 12.09 -7.81
CA TYR A 185 -2.73 10.94 -7.60
C TYR A 185 -3.17 9.71 -8.42
N LEU A 186 -4.48 9.46 -8.53
CA LEU A 186 -5.03 8.38 -9.37
C LEU A 186 -4.78 8.63 -10.86
N GLU A 187 -4.92 9.87 -11.33
CA GLU A 187 -4.64 10.23 -12.72
C GLU A 187 -3.16 9.96 -13.06
N ILE A 188 -2.22 10.28 -12.17
CA ILE A 188 -0.79 9.95 -12.36
C ILE A 188 -0.56 8.44 -12.34
N ALA A 189 -1.19 7.71 -11.41
CA ALA A 189 -1.08 6.26 -11.33
C ALA A 189 -1.55 5.59 -12.63
N PHE A 190 -2.63 6.11 -13.22
CA PHE A 190 -3.17 5.61 -14.48
C PHE A 190 -2.26 5.95 -15.67
N LEU A 191 -1.76 7.18 -15.74
CA LEU A 191 -0.79 7.61 -16.75
C LEU A 191 0.47 6.73 -16.73
N GLU A 192 1.01 6.45 -15.54
CA GLU A 192 2.16 5.56 -15.39
C GLU A 192 1.85 4.13 -15.87
N ARG A 193 0.64 3.61 -15.62
CA ARG A 193 0.23 2.28 -16.13
C ARG A 193 0.15 2.24 -17.65
N LEU A 194 -0.38 3.29 -18.28
CA LEU A 194 -0.48 3.36 -19.73
C LEU A 194 0.90 3.41 -20.40
N HIS A 195 1.85 4.07 -19.75
CA HIS A 195 3.22 4.23 -20.24
C HIS A 195 4.22 3.29 -19.55
N ARG A 196 3.73 2.22 -18.91
CA ARG A 196 4.59 1.16 -18.38
C ARG A 196 5.24 0.46 -19.58
N LEU A 197 6.56 0.60 -19.67
CA LEU A 197 7.36 -0.33 -20.45
C LEU A 197 7.15 -1.74 -19.88
N PRO A 198 7.16 -2.78 -20.73
CA PRO A 198 7.34 -4.13 -20.21
C PRO A 198 8.57 -4.10 -19.31
N ILE A 199 8.42 -4.57 -18.07
CA ILE A 199 9.55 -4.70 -17.15
C ILE A 199 10.59 -5.53 -17.92
N CYS A 200 11.75 -4.93 -18.22
CA CYS A 200 12.87 -5.68 -18.75
C CYS A 200 13.37 -6.55 -17.60
N TYR A 201 12.76 -7.72 -17.45
CA TYR A 201 13.11 -8.66 -16.40
C TYR A 201 14.54 -9.16 -16.57
N GLU A 202 15.10 -9.10 -17.78
CA GLU A 202 16.38 -9.72 -18.15
C GLU A 202 17.57 -9.21 -17.33
N GLU A 203 17.74 -7.90 -17.18
CA GLU A 203 18.89 -7.34 -16.42
C GLU A 203 18.81 -7.72 -14.94
N LYS A 204 17.61 -7.53 -14.35
CA LYS A 204 17.37 -7.82 -12.93
C LYS A 204 17.47 -9.33 -12.63
N ILE A 205 16.97 -10.17 -13.52
CA ILE A 205 17.11 -11.64 -13.42
C ILE A 205 18.57 -12.05 -13.61
N SER A 206 19.31 -11.42 -14.51
CA SER A 206 20.72 -11.76 -14.77
C SER A 206 21.58 -11.53 -13.53
N GLN A 207 21.39 -10.40 -12.84
CA GLN A 207 22.08 -10.14 -11.57
C GLN A 207 21.68 -11.16 -10.50
N MET A 208 20.36 -11.36 -10.28
CA MET A 208 19.87 -12.35 -9.31
C MET A 208 20.43 -13.75 -9.58
N LYS A 209 20.53 -14.14 -10.86
CA LYS A 209 21.05 -15.44 -11.27
C LYS A 209 22.52 -15.62 -10.89
N MET A 210 23.34 -14.57 -11.08
CA MET A 210 24.75 -14.61 -10.70
C MET A 210 24.90 -14.82 -9.19
N ASP A 211 24.18 -14.04 -8.40
CA ASP A 211 24.24 -14.07 -6.95
C ASP A 211 23.67 -15.38 -6.38
N MET A 212 22.54 -15.86 -6.91
CA MET A 212 21.95 -17.15 -6.52
C MET A 212 22.93 -18.31 -6.79
N LYS A 213 23.67 -18.25 -7.90
CA LYS A 213 24.68 -19.26 -8.22
C LYS A 213 25.87 -19.21 -7.27
N GLN A 214 26.26 -18.02 -6.81
CA GLN A 214 27.42 -17.82 -5.96
C GLN A 214 27.14 -18.10 -4.47
N TYR A 215 25.97 -17.70 -3.98
CA TYR A 215 25.64 -17.71 -2.55
C TYR A 215 24.47 -18.65 -2.20
N GLY A 216 23.63 -19.02 -3.16
CA GLY A 216 22.46 -19.86 -2.92
C GLY A 216 22.79 -21.32 -2.69
N THR A 217 21.98 -21.99 -1.88
CA THR A 217 22.03 -23.45 -1.72
C THR A 217 21.58 -24.17 -2.99
N GLU A 218 21.85 -25.48 -3.08
CA GLU A 218 21.43 -26.29 -4.23
C GLU A 218 19.90 -26.29 -4.41
N GLU A 219 19.14 -26.33 -3.31
CA GLU A 219 17.68 -26.27 -3.32
C GLU A 219 17.15 -24.92 -3.81
N GLU A 220 17.74 -23.81 -3.34
CA GLU A 220 17.37 -22.46 -3.76
C GLU A 220 17.69 -22.23 -5.24
N ASN A 221 18.86 -22.69 -5.70
CA ASN A 221 19.23 -22.66 -7.11
C ASN A 221 18.27 -23.49 -7.99
N ALA A 222 17.85 -24.66 -7.52
CA ALA A 222 16.87 -25.48 -8.24
C ALA A 222 15.50 -24.78 -8.35
N LYS A 223 15.03 -24.16 -7.26
CA LYS A 223 13.79 -23.37 -7.25
C LYS A 223 13.88 -22.16 -8.18
N PHE A 224 15.01 -21.45 -8.19
CA PHE A 224 15.21 -20.28 -9.05
C PHE A 224 15.16 -20.65 -10.53
N ARG A 225 15.87 -21.72 -10.94
CA ARG A 225 15.85 -22.22 -12.33
C ARG A 225 14.46 -22.66 -12.79
N PHE A 226 13.69 -23.27 -11.90
CA PHE A 226 12.29 -23.62 -12.18
C PHE A 226 11.43 -22.37 -12.45
N LEU A 227 11.61 -21.31 -11.66
CA LEU A 227 10.89 -20.05 -11.85
C LEU A 227 11.33 -19.33 -13.15
N GLU A 228 12.62 -19.38 -13.52
CA GLU A 228 13.11 -18.90 -14.84
C GLU A 228 12.41 -19.64 -16.01
N THR A 229 12.13 -20.92 -15.83
CA THR A 229 11.43 -21.71 -16.86
C THR A 229 9.97 -21.27 -17.00
N ILE A 230 9.29 -20.95 -15.88
CA ILE A 230 7.92 -20.41 -15.92
C ILE A 230 7.88 -19.06 -16.62
N LEU A 231 8.86 -18.18 -16.36
CA LEU A 231 8.95 -16.86 -17.00
C LEU A 231 9.04 -16.92 -18.53
N THR A 232 9.61 -17.98 -19.07
CA THR A 232 9.85 -18.12 -20.51
C THR A 232 8.79 -18.96 -21.23
N THR A 233 7.99 -19.75 -20.50
CA THR A 233 7.12 -20.79 -21.10
C THR A 233 5.63 -20.64 -20.81
N GLN A 234 5.23 -19.82 -19.83
CA GLN A 234 3.84 -19.70 -19.39
C GLN A 234 3.20 -18.37 -19.81
N GLU A 235 1.88 -18.26 -19.60
CA GLU A 235 1.12 -17.03 -19.83
C GLU A 235 1.55 -15.88 -18.91
N ARG A 236 1.30 -14.63 -19.34
CA ARG A 236 1.76 -13.40 -18.68
C ARG A 236 1.45 -13.33 -17.16
N LYS A 237 0.27 -13.77 -16.72
CA LYS A 237 -0.11 -13.77 -15.28
C LYS A 237 0.76 -14.72 -14.44
N ASP A 238 1.17 -15.84 -15.02
CA ASP A 238 2.03 -16.81 -14.34
C ASP A 238 3.51 -16.39 -14.40
N GLN A 239 3.91 -15.66 -15.45
CA GLN A 239 5.21 -14.99 -15.52
C GLN A 239 5.36 -13.96 -14.39
N GLU A 240 4.37 -13.08 -14.19
CA GLU A 240 4.40 -12.08 -13.11
C GLU A 240 4.54 -12.72 -11.72
N ARG A 241 3.77 -13.78 -11.44
CA ARG A 241 3.89 -14.55 -10.19
C ARG A 241 5.22 -15.25 -10.04
N ALA A 242 5.80 -15.76 -11.13
CA ALA A 242 7.11 -16.38 -11.09
C ALA A 242 8.19 -15.36 -10.76
N PHE A 243 8.12 -14.17 -11.36
CA PHE A 243 9.03 -13.07 -11.05
C PHE A 243 8.95 -12.65 -9.58
N GLU A 244 7.74 -12.44 -9.04
CA GLU A 244 7.55 -12.11 -7.62
C GLU A 244 8.18 -13.16 -6.68
N ARG A 245 8.04 -14.44 -7.02
CA ARG A 245 8.65 -15.54 -6.26
C ARG A 245 10.18 -15.55 -6.37
N MET A 246 10.73 -15.19 -7.53
CA MET A 246 12.18 -15.04 -7.71
C MET A 246 12.72 -13.89 -6.86
N VAL A 247 12.04 -12.75 -6.85
CA VAL A 247 12.39 -11.60 -5.99
C VAL A 247 12.37 -12.00 -4.53
N PHE A 248 11.31 -12.68 -4.07
CA PHE A 248 11.21 -13.14 -2.68
C PHE A 248 12.34 -14.10 -2.30
N LEU A 249 12.66 -15.07 -3.17
CA LEU A 249 13.74 -16.02 -2.94
C LEU A 249 15.10 -15.31 -2.88
N TYR A 250 15.31 -14.34 -3.77
CA TYR A 250 16.53 -13.52 -3.78
C TYR A 250 16.64 -12.62 -2.55
N ASP A 251 15.55 -12.01 -2.08
CA ASP A 251 15.55 -11.20 -0.86
C ASP A 251 15.90 -12.03 0.40
N LEU A 252 15.49 -13.30 0.44
CA LEU A 252 15.90 -14.23 1.50
C LEU A 252 17.41 -14.50 1.47
N LEU A 253 17.96 -14.71 0.27
CA LEU A 253 19.39 -14.91 0.07
C LEU A 253 20.19 -13.68 0.50
N VAL A 254 19.77 -12.50 0.07
CA VAL A 254 20.42 -11.24 0.43
C VAL A 254 20.42 -11.09 1.96
N ARG A 255 19.29 -11.33 2.63
CA ARG A 255 19.21 -11.22 4.10
C ARG A 255 20.16 -12.16 4.86
N SER A 256 20.49 -13.32 4.30
CA SER A 256 21.36 -14.30 4.94
C SER A 256 22.85 -14.11 4.65
N HIS A 257 23.23 -13.18 3.76
CA HIS A 257 24.61 -12.95 3.34
C HIS A 257 25.02 -11.49 3.55
N PHE A 258 26.02 -11.27 4.41
CA PHE A 258 26.44 -9.93 4.81
C PHE A 258 27.01 -9.13 3.63
N GLU A 259 27.78 -9.77 2.75
CA GLU A 259 28.37 -9.15 1.57
C GLU A 259 27.29 -8.65 0.61
N LEU A 260 26.24 -9.45 0.37
CA LEU A 260 25.10 -9.03 -0.47
C LEU A 260 24.30 -7.89 0.17
N LEU A 261 24.21 -7.84 1.51
CA LEU A 261 23.61 -6.70 2.22
C LEU A 261 24.44 -5.43 2.05
N GLN A 262 25.77 -5.53 2.07
CA GLN A 262 26.66 -4.40 1.83
C GLN A 262 26.50 -3.86 0.42
N GLU A 263 26.54 -4.73 -0.59
CA GLU A 263 26.33 -4.35 -1.99
C GLU A 263 24.99 -3.65 -2.17
N ARG A 264 23.92 -4.21 -1.60
CA ARG A 264 22.58 -3.59 -1.64
C ARG A 264 22.53 -2.24 -0.92
N PHE A 265 23.35 -1.99 0.10
CA PHE A 265 23.45 -0.66 0.70
C PHE A 265 24.12 0.35 -0.24
N PHE A 266 25.16 -0.06 -0.97
CA PHE A 266 25.87 0.82 -1.89
C PHE A 266 24.99 1.32 -3.05
N ASP A 267 23.95 0.58 -3.42
CA ASP A 267 22.91 1.09 -4.33
C ASP A 267 22.26 2.37 -3.80
N TYR A 268 22.01 2.48 -2.49
CA TYR A 268 21.44 3.68 -1.87
C TYR A 268 22.45 4.83 -1.71
N GLU A 269 23.75 4.54 -1.80
CA GLU A 269 24.81 5.54 -1.72
C GLU A 269 25.14 6.13 -3.10
N ASN A 270 25.09 5.31 -4.15
CA ASN A 270 25.49 5.69 -5.51
C ASN A 270 24.32 6.16 -6.40
N GLU A 271 23.09 5.73 -6.15
CA GLU A 271 21.92 6.20 -6.91
C GLU A 271 21.51 7.61 -6.48
N ARG A 272 21.06 8.45 -7.44
CA ARG A 272 20.38 9.74 -7.16
C ARG A 272 18.98 9.48 -6.58
N LEU A 273 18.93 8.87 -5.40
CA LEU A 273 17.69 8.54 -4.70
C LEU A 273 17.16 9.75 -3.95
N SER A 274 15.87 9.99 -4.14
CA SER A 274 15.11 10.93 -3.34
C SER A 274 14.47 10.21 -2.15
N PHE A 275 14.49 10.83 -0.98
CA PHE A 275 13.83 10.31 0.22
C PHE A 275 12.69 11.24 0.66
N ILE A 276 11.72 10.65 1.34
CA ILE A 276 10.61 11.39 1.95
C ILE A 276 11.15 12.40 2.99
N ASP A 277 12.21 12.03 3.69
CA ASP A 277 12.94 12.82 4.67
C ASP A 277 14.45 12.59 4.50
N ASP A 278 15.14 13.57 3.93
CA ASP A 278 16.56 13.45 3.59
C ASP A 278 17.47 13.46 4.84
N GLU A 279 17.09 14.16 5.91
CA GLU A 279 17.86 14.20 7.16
C GLU A 279 17.77 12.86 7.88
N LYS A 280 16.57 12.29 7.96
CA LYS A 280 16.37 10.96 8.54
C LYS A 280 17.02 9.88 7.67
N ALA A 281 16.95 10.01 6.34
CA ALA A 281 17.67 9.12 5.43
C ALA A 281 19.18 9.17 5.68
N LYS A 282 19.76 10.37 5.88
CA LYS A 282 21.18 10.52 6.24
C LYS A 282 21.53 9.80 7.54
N TYR A 283 20.71 9.96 8.60
CA TYR A 283 20.91 9.24 9.86
C TYR A 283 20.97 7.71 9.65
N TRP A 284 20.03 7.16 8.87
CA TRP A 284 20.02 5.72 8.60
C TRP A 284 21.19 5.31 7.71
N LYS A 285 21.61 6.10 6.72
CA LYS A 285 22.83 5.86 5.94
C LYS A 285 24.07 5.77 6.85
N ASP A 286 24.23 6.71 7.79
CA ASP A 286 25.35 6.73 8.73
C ASP A 286 25.31 5.57 9.72
N LYS A 287 24.10 5.12 10.11
CA LYS A 287 23.91 3.93 10.94
C LYS A 287 24.23 2.64 10.17
N THR A 288 23.88 2.58 8.89
CA THR A 288 24.24 1.47 8.01
C THR A 288 25.74 1.35 7.82
N LYS A 289 26.45 2.47 7.59
CA LYS A 289 27.93 2.48 7.47
C LYS A 289 28.63 1.96 8.73
N ARG A 290 28.17 2.37 9.91
CA ARG A 290 28.68 1.83 11.18
C ARG A 290 28.41 0.33 11.33
N ALA A 291 27.22 -0.13 10.97
CA ALA A 291 26.90 -1.56 11.00
C ALA A 291 27.79 -2.39 10.04
N ILE A 292 28.22 -1.78 8.92
CA ILE A 292 29.19 -2.37 8.00
C ILE A 292 30.57 -2.51 8.67
N GLU A 293 31.05 -1.44 9.28
CA GLU A 293 32.34 -1.41 10.00
C GLU A 293 32.37 -2.41 11.18
N GLU A 294 31.25 -2.56 11.87
CA GLU A 294 31.09 -3.42 13.06
C GLU A 294 30.71 -4.88 12.72
N ASN A 295 30.50 -5.19 11.43
CA ASN A 295 30.03 -6.50 10.97
C ASN A 295 28.67 -6.94 11.59
N ASP A 296 27.79 -5.96 11.86
CA ASP A 296 26.45 -6.17 12.43
C ASP A 296 25.40 -6.31 11.33
N SER A 297 25.16 -7.55 10.92
CA SER A 297 24.17 -7.92 9.89
C SER A 297 22.73 -7.55 10.26
N VAL A 298 22.38 -7.53 11.54
CA VAL A 298 21.02 -7.22 12.00
C VAL A 298 20.74 -5.72 11.87
N THR A 299 21.67 -4.89 12.35
CA THR A 299 21.54 -3.43 12.23
C THR A 299 21.66 -2.98 10.77
N LEU A 300 22.52 -3.62 9.97
CA LEU A 300 22.64 -3.40 8.53
C LEU A 300 21.30 -3.65 7.82
N TRP A 301 20.71 -4.83 8.00
CA TRP A 301 19.42 -5.17 7.41
C TRP A 301 18.29 -4.22 7.84
N ASN A 302 18.21 -3.92 9.14
CA ASN A 302 17.18 -3.02 9.68
C ASN A 302 17.30 -1.60 9.11
N SER A 303 18.53 -1.12 8.94
CA SER A 303 18.78 0.23 8.42
C SER A 303 18.47 0.30 6.92
N ILE A 304 18.83 -0.74 6.13
CA ILE A 304 18.39 -0.89 4.74
C ILE A 304 16.87 -0.90 4.64
N CYS A 305 16.17 -1.65 5.48
CA CYS A 305 14.71 -1.66 5.51
C CYS A 305 14.11 -0.28 5.80
N LYS A 306 14.71 0.50 6.71
CA LYS A 306 14.25 1.86 7.03
C LYS A 306 14.54 2.81 5.85
N LEU A 307 15.70 2.73 5.21
CA LEU A 307 16.03 3.51 4.00
C LEU A 307 15.06 3.21 2.85
N GLU A 308 14.79 1.94 2.62
CA GLU A 308 13.88 1.48 1.57
C GLU A 308 12.45 1.96 1.84
N LYS A 309 12.00 2.00 3.09
CA LYS A 309 10.69 2.60 3.48
C LYS A 309 10.62 4.11 3.25
N MET A 310 11.74 4.82 3.36
CA MET A 310 11.79 6.28 3.18
C MET A 310 12.05 6.69 1.74
N ARG A 311 12.47 5.76 0.87
CA ARG A 311 12.73 6.01 -0.55
C ARG A 311 11.44 6.46 -1.25
N VAL A 312 11.50 7.57 -1.98
CA VAL A 312 10.42 7.96 -2.89
C VAL A 312 10.46 7.03 -4.10
N ARG A 313 9.31 6.47 -4.45
CA ARG A 313 9.19 5.49 -5.54
C ARG A 313 8.09 5.92 -6.51
N ALA A 314 8.11 5.31 -7.69
CA ALA A 314 7.00 5.46 -8.63
C ALA A 314 5.72 4.85 -8.04
N ILE A 315 4.57 5.45 -8.35
CA ILE A 315 3.29 5.10 -7.72
C ILE A 315 2.97 3.60 -7.90
N ASN A 316 3.17 3.04 -9.09
CA ASN A 316 2.85 1.63 -9.32
C ASN A 316 3.89 0.64 -8.78
N ASP A 317 5.11 1.09 -8.44
CA ASP A 317 6.10 0.26 -7.74
C ASP A 317 5.73 0.10 -6.27
N ILE A 318 5.06 1.10 -5.70
CA ILE A 318 4.55 1.07 -4.33
C ILE A 318 3.36 0.11 -4.21
N ILE A 319 2.44 0.14 -5.17
CA ILE A 319 1.27 -0.74 -5.20
C ILE A 319 1.68 -2.22 -5.29
N ASN A 320 2.82 -2.50 -5.92
CA ASN A 320 3.33 -3.85 -6.15
C ASN A 320 4.48 -4.25 -5.20
N SER A 321 4.91 -3.36 -4.30
CA SER A 321 6.04 -3.64 -3.42
C SER A 321 5.62 -4.57 -2.27
N PRO A 322 6.32 -5.70 -2.04
CA PRO A 322 6.08 -6.56 -0.89
C PRO A 322 6.39 -5.88 0.45
N TYR A 323 7.01 -4.69 0.43
CA TYR A 323 7.37 -3.89 1.61
C TYR A 323 6.39 -2.75 1.89
N ALA A 324 5.40 -2.52 1.03
CA ALA A 324 4.46 -1.38 1.11
C ALA A 324 3.65 -1.35 2.42
N ASP A 325 3.39 -2.50 3.02
CA ASP A 325 2.52 -2.63 4.20
C ASP A 325 3.26 -2.64 5.55
N PHE A 326 4.59 -2.73 5.58
CA PHE A 326 5.33 -2.92 6.84
C PHE A 326 5.71 -1.63 7.58
N GLY A 327 5.29 -0.45 7.13
CA GLY A 327 5.76 0.81 7.74
C GLY A 327 4.90 2.04 7.53
N ARG A 328 3.64 1.90 7.10
CA ARG A 328 2.76 3.05 6.89
C ARG A 328 2.22 3.54 8.23
N ILE A 329 3.09 4.33 8.86
CA ILE A 329 2.88 5.11 10.07
C ILE A 329 2.69 4.21 11.30
N GLU A 330 3.82 3.84 11.92
CA GLU A 330 3.84 3.38 13.30
C GLU A 330 3.14 4.46 14.15
N LYS A 331 1.95 4.13 14.69
CA LYS A 331 1.33 4.94 15.75
C LYS A 331 2.26 4.86 16.96
N GLY A 332 3.06 5.90 17.18
CA GLY A 332 3.51 6.33 18.49
C GLY A 332 4.27 5.32 19.35
N ASP A 333 5.44 4.86 18.89
CA ASP A 333 6.45 4.25 19.78
C ASP A 333 7.58 5.24 20.17
N ASP A 334 7.50 6.51 19.76
CA ASP A 334 8.49 7.55 20.11
C ASP A 334 8.28 8.16 21.52
N ALA A 335 7.53 7.50 22.40
CA ALA A 335 7.31 7.98 23.78
C ALA A 335 8.34 7.45 24.81
N ASN A 336 9.25 6.54 24.46
CA ASN A 336 10.18 5.93 25.42
C ASN A 336 11.64 5.87 24.92
N ALA A 337 12.14 6.94 24.32
CA ALA A 337 13.57 7.13 24.10
C ALA A 337 14.00 8.57 24.41
N GLN A 338 13.93 8.94 25.69
CA GLN A 338 14.77 9.98 26.30
C GLN A 338 15.50 9.37 27.48
#